data_AF-A0A089JA53-F1
#
_entry.id   AF-A0A089JA53-F1
#
_cell.length_a   1.000
_cell.length_b   1.000
_cell.length_c   1.000
_cell.angle_alpha   90.00
_cell.angle_beta   90.00
_cell.angle_gamma   90.00
#
_symmetry.space_group_name_H-M   'P 1'
#
loop_
_entity.id
_entity.type
_entity.pdbx_description
1 polymer ?
#
loop_
_entity_poly.entity_id
_entity_poly.type
_entity_poly.pdbx_seq_one_letter_code
_entity_poly.pdbx_strand_id
1 'polypeptide(L)'
;MRTLHVLLLLLLCITLNGCTNFQSKPDIGLPRINESDSSGSYQRELEHLKIKLNNSKNEELENEIRENNLDQFTSGLVALLNMQDSIQIKDSELSNKFDEVVFSSTKEIVLEDGKFNIRVVNFQAPLGLKGYNDKIELLLGGYLSLYSPKPVFVSSWELDNQKWTEKKHSFTNTIDSNDFWDLSIEDNTLIIENQQYIEMNIEISEDTNGFVITSDKDTSVTVQFSGKGVEVRQALKSFNIDGGK
;
A
#
# COMPACT_ATOMS: atom_id res chain seq x y z
N MET A 1 -25.13 22.09 -9.22
CA MET A 1 -25.34 20.66 -8.88
C MET A 1 -24.27 19.83 -9.58
N ARG A 2 -23.94 18.67 -9.01
CA ARG A 2 -22.93 17.65 -9.39
C ARG A 2 -21.65 17.73 -8.56
N THR A 3 -21.80 17.22 -7.34
CA THR A 3 -20.74 16.85 -6.41
C THR A 3 -20.12 15.52 -6.79
N LEU A 4 -18.94 15.28 -6.23
CA LEU A 4 -17.93 14.38 -6.74
C LEU A 4 -17.77 13.27 -5.65
N HIS A 5 -18.24 12.02 -5.90
CA HIS A 5 -18.26 10.83 -4.97
C HIS A 5 -17.93 9.44 -5.65
N VAL A 6 -16.91 8.69 -5.17
CA VAL A 6 -16.31 7.40 -5.67
C VAL A 6 -15.87 6.39 -4.56
N LEU A 7 -14.57 6.05 -4.46
CA LEU A 7 -13.92 4.95 -3.76
C LEU A 7 -12.58 5.36 -3.12
N LEU A 8 -12.24 4.67 -2.02
CA LEU A 8 -10.89 4.57 -1.45
C LEU A 8 -10.53 3.07 -1.40
N LEU A 9 -9.32 2.70 -1.82
CA LEU A 9 -8.87 1.31 -1.90
C LEU A 9 -7.51 1.18 -1.24
N LEU A 10 -7.50 0.63 -0.03
CA LEU A 10 -6.32 0.41 0.79
C LEU A 10 -5.58 -0.84 0.32
N LEU A 11 -4.46 -0.66 -0.40
CA LEU A 11 -3.54 -1.74 -0.74
C LEU A 11 -2.50 -1.92 0.38
N LEU A 12 -2.79 -2.79 1.34
CA LEU A 12 -1.91 -3.05 2.49
C LEU A 12 -0.85 -4.11 2.16
N CYS A 13 0.31 -3.67 1.68
CA CYS A 13 1.50 -4.50 1.58
C CYS A 13 2.20 -4.60 2.95
N ILE A 14 1.81 -5.56 3.79
CA ILE A 14 2.43 -5.80 5.09
C ILE A 14 3.61 -6.78 4.93
N THR A 15 4.83 -6.31 5.20
CA THR A 15 5.99 -7.17 5.44
C THR A 15 6.00 -7.61 6.91
N LEU A 16 5.69 -8.89 7.15
CA LEU A 16 5.64 -9.49 8.50
C LEU A 16 7.04 -9.65 9.14
N ASN A 17 7.61 -8.55 9.63
CA ASN A 17 8.74 -8.57 10.55
C ASN A 17 8.24 -8.42 11.99
N GLY A 18 8.28 -9.52 12.75
CA GLY A 18 7.75 -9.56 14.10
C GLY A 18 8.53 -8.71 15.09
N CYS A 19 7.85 -7.79 15.78
CA CYS A 19 8.31 -7.17 17.01
C CYS A 19 7.16 -7.08 18.01
N THR A 20 7.37 -7.63 19.20
CA THR A 20 6.39 -7.69 20.28
C THR A 20 6.37 -6.41 21.10
N ASN A 21 5.18 -5.91 21.46
CA ASN A 21 4.76 -5.72 22.86
C ASN A 21 3.51 -4.82 22.94
N PHE A 22 2.36 -5.40 23.30
CA PHE A 22 1.29 -4.64 23.96
C PHE A 22 0.78 -5.40 25.18
N GLN A 23 1.04 -4.82 26.35
CA GLN A 23 0.66 -5.36 27.64
C GLN A 23 -0.48 -4.49 28.19
N SER A 24 -1.73 -4.85 27.88
CA SER A 24 -2.91 -4.21 28.48
C SER A 24 -3.32 -4.91 29.77
N LYS A 25 -3.45 -4.10 30.82
CA LYS A 25 -3.83 -4.52 32.19
C LYS A 25 -5.29 -5.03 32.21
N PRO A 26 -5.62 -6.10 32.97
CA PRO A 26 -6.98 -6.61 33.06
C PRO A 26 -7.80 -5.89 34.14
N ASP A 27 -9.09 -5.65 33.88
CA ASP A 27 -10.08 -5.36 34.93
C ASP A 27 -11.39 -6.14 34.71
N ILE A 28 -11.65 -7.06 35.65
CA ILE A 28 -12.94 -7.47 36.24
C ILE A 28 -14.11 -7.84 35.30
N GLY A 29 -14.21 -9.14 34.98
CA GLY A 29 -15.25 -10.00 35.57
C GLY A 29 -16.57 -10.29 34.83
N LEU A 30 -16.62 -11.40 34.07
CA LEU A 30 -17.82 -12.24 33.86
C LEU A 30 -17.40 -13.73 33.68
N PRO A 31 -18.32 -14.71 33.81
CA PRO A 31 -17.99 -16.03 34.33
C PRO A 31 -17.34 -16.99 33.33
N ARG A 32 -16.51 -17.89 33.87
CA ARG A 32 -15.91 -19.01 33.15
C ARG A 32 -16.98 -20.01 32.69
N ILE A 33 -17.06 -20.25 31.40
CA ILE A 33 -17.51 -21.52 30.84
C ILE A 33 -16.27 -22.23 30.31
N ASN A 34 -16.07 -23.49 30.71
CA ASN A 34 -14.97 -24.30 30.23
C ASN A 34 -15.36 -24.93 28.90
N GLU A 35 -14.88 -24.39 27.79
CA GLU A 35 -14.70 -25.15 26.55
C GLU A 35 -13.21 -25.22 26.24
N SER A 36 -12.66 -26.43 26.32
CA SER A 36 -11.34 -26.72 25.79
C SER A 36 -11.49 -27.07 24.32
N ASP A 37 -11.25 -26.09 23.46
CA ASP A 37 -10.87 -26.36 22.07
C ASP A 37 -9.91 -25.29 21.58
N SER A 38 -9.10 -25.65 20.59
CA SER A 38 -7.98 -24.84 20.09
C SER A 38 -8.44 -23.65 19.22
N SER A 39 -9.27 -22.75 19.76
CA SER A 39 -9.44 -21.42 19.15
C SER A 39 -8.12 -20.66 19.32
N GLY A 40 -7.47 -20.32 18.21
CA GLY A 40 -6.28 -19.48 18.21
C GLY A 40 -6.52 -18.11 18.86
N SER A 41 -5.45 -17.34 19.01
CA SER A 41 -5.53 -16.03 19.66
C SER A 41 -6.49 -15.07 18.94
N TYR A 42 -6.71 -15.28 17.63
CA TYR A 42 -7.34 -14.39 16.65
C TYR A 42 -8.86 -14.56 16.43
N GLN A 43 -9.49 -15.64 16.91
CA GLN A 43 -10.93 -15.88 16.65
C GLN A 43 -11.80 -14.76 17.23
N ARG A 44 -11.43 -14.19 18.38
CA ARG A 44 -12.20 -13.12 19.05
C ARG A 44 -12.13 -11.81 18.26
N GLU A 45 -10.98 -11.53 17.67
CA GLU A 45 -10.68 -10.37 16.85
C GLU A 45 -11.45 -10.48 15.54
N LEU A 46 -11.52 -11.67 14.94
CA LEU A 46 -12.39 -11.95 13.79
C LEU A 46 -13.89 -11.75 14.09
N GLU A 47 -14.39 -12.16 15.27
CA GLU A 47 -15.76 -11.85 15.68
C GLU A 47 -15.99 -10.34 15.84
N HIS A 48 -15.10 -9.66 16.55
CA HIS A 48 -15.19 -8.22 16.76
C HIS A 48 -15.17 -7.45 15.44
N LEU A 49 -14.27 -7.82 14.52
CA LEU A 49 -14.21 -7.25 13.17
C LEU A 49 -15.49 -7.50 12.37
N LYS A 50 -16.11 -8.68 12.48
CA LYS A 50 -17.37 -8.96 11.77
C LYS A 50 -18.48 -8.03 12.27
N ILE A 51 -18.56 -7.79 13.58
CA ILE A 51 -19.51 -6.85 14.17
C ILE A 51 -19.26 -5.42 13.65
N LYS A 52 -18.00 -4.96 13.61
CA LYS A 52 -17.65 -3.63 13.07
C LYS A 52 -18.02 -3.48 11.60
N LEU A 53 -17.70 -4.48 10.77
CA LEU A 53 -18.05 -4.48 9.35
C LEU A 53 -19.57 -4.45 9.14
N ASN A 54 -20.33 -5.26 9.89
CA ASN A 54 -21.80 -5.30 9.80
C ASN A 54 -22.43 -3.98 10.26
N ASN A 55 -21.93 -3.38 11.34
CA ASN A 55 -22.40 -2.07 11.81
C ASN A 55 -22.11 -0.95 10.79
N SER A 56 -20.97 -0.98 10.09
CA SER A 56 -20.73 -0.01 9.00
C SER A 56 -21.77 -0.15 7.88
N LYS A 57 -22.23 -1.37 7.57
CA LYS A 57 -23.26 -1.62 6.56
C LYS A 57 -24.69 -1.28 7.01
N ASN A 58 -24.94 -1.12 8.31
CA ASN A 58 -26.29 -0.87 8.80
C ASN A 58 -26.74 0.57 8.53
N GLU A 59 -27.62 0.75 7.54
CA GLU A 59 -28.19 2.06 7.16
C GLU A 59 -29.14 2.67 8.20
N GLU A 60 -29.55 1.92 9.24
CA GLU A 60 -30.31 2.44 10.37
C GLU A 60 -29.46 3.24 11.37
N LEU A 61 -28.13 3.12 11.29
CA LEU A 61 -27.19 3.86 12.14
C LEU A 61 -26.79 5.20 11.51
N GLU A 62 -26.48 6.19 12.35
CA GLU A 62 -25.94 7.48 11.90
C GLU A 62 -24.59 7.31 11.19
N ASN A 63 -24.34 8.12 10.15
CA ASN A 63 -23.14 8.00 9.32
C ASN A 63 -21.83 8.08 10.13
N GLU A 64 -21.71 8.98 11.11
CA GLU A 64 -20.54 9.10 11.98
C GLU A 64 -20.26 7.78 12.74
N ILE A 65 -21.32 7.12 13.24
CA ILE A 65 -21.21 5.83 13.92
C ILE A 65 -20.75 4.75 12.93
N ARG A 66 -21.31 4.75 11.72
CA ARG A 66 -20.97 3.77 10.67
C ARG A 66 -19.54 3.95 10.15
N GLU A 67 -19.09 5.20 9.97
CA GLU A 67 -17.72 5.59 9.61
C GLU A 67 -16.72 5.14 10.67
N ASN A 68 -16.98 5.44 11.95
CA ASN A 68 -16.15 5.01 13.07
C ASN A 68 -16.08 3.46 13.18
N ASN A 69 -17.18 2.76 12.90
CA ASN A 69 -17.15 1.28 12.81
C ASN A 69 -16.31 0.79 11.62
N LEU A 70 -16.35 1.48 10.47
CA LEU A 70 -15.50 1.17 9.31
C LEU A 70 -14.00 1.40 9.63
N ASP A 71 -13.66 2.49 10.32
CA ASP A 71 -12.28 2.78 10.75
C ASP A 71 -11.74 1.77 11.75
N GLN A 72 -12.58 1.35 12.71
CA GLN A 72 -12.24 0.30 13.66
C GLN A 72 -12.11 -1.07 12.97
N PHE A 73 -12.93 -1.34 11.94
CA PHE A 73 -12.78 -2.52 11.10
C PHE A 73 -11.45 -2.50 10.34
N THR A 74 -11.12 -1.43 9.62
CA THR A 74 -9.87 -1.37 8.84
C THR A 74 -8.64 -1.43 9.73
N SER A 75 -8.62 -0.67 10.82
CA SER A 75 -7.48 -0.63 11.75
C SER A 75 -7.30 -1.98 12.48
N GLY A 76 -8.39 -2.62 12.88
CA GLY A 76 -8.34 -3.93 13.51
C GLY A 76 -7.98 -5.05 12.52
N LEU A 77 -8.36 -4.94 11.25
CA LEU A 77 -7.94 -5.86 10.19
C LEU A 77 -6.43 -5.74 9.92
N VAL A 78 -5.88 -4.51 9.88
CA VAL A 78 -4.43 -4.29 9.84
C VAL A 78 -3.74 -4.92 11.04
N ALA A 79 -4.25 -4.69 12.26
CA ALA A 79 -3.67 -5.26 13.48
C ALA A 79 -3.70 -6.79 13.44
N LEU A 80 -4.83 -7.39 13.07
CA LEU A 80 -4.98 -8.84 12.88
C LEU A 80 -3.96 -9.41 11.89
N LEU A 81 -3.80 -8.78 10.72
CA LEU A 81 -2.86 -9.22 9.69
C LEU A 81 -1.38 -9.07 10.08
N ASN A 82 -1.07 -8.25 11.10
CA ASN A 82 0.26 -8.15 11.70
C ASN A 82 0.48 -9.15 12.85
N MET A 83 -0.53 -9.89 13.31
CA MET A 83 -0.36 -10.92 14.34
C MET A 83 0.43 -12.10 13.78
N GLN A 84 1.34 -12.66 14.58
CA GLN A 84 2.12 -13.85 14.19
C GLN A 84 1.23 -15.04 13.84
N ASP A 85 0.11 -15.22 14.54
CA ASP A 85 -0.86 -16.29 14.29
C ASP A 85 -1.70 -16.08 13.02
N SER A 86 -1.67 -14.89 12.41
CA SER A 86 -2.51 -14.56 11.25
C SER A 86 -2.23 -15.45 10.03
N ILE A 87 -1.00 -15.97 9.91
CA ILE A 87 -0.59 -16.92 8.87
C ILE A 87 -1.34 -18.26 8.95
N GLN A 88 -1.93 -18.59 10.11
CA GLN A 88 -2.71 -19.81 10.32
C GLN A 88 -4.11 -19.70 9.71
N ILE A 89 -4.65 -18.48 9.63
CA ILE A 89 -5.96 -18.19 9.02
C ILE A 89 -5.84 -18.45 7.52
N LYS A 90 -6.70 -19.32 6.98
CA LYS A 90 -6.72 -19.58 5.53
C LYS A 90 -7.46 -18.47 4.78
N ASP A 91 -7.10 -18.24 3.52
CA ASP A 91 -7.76 -17.22 2.69
C ASP A 91 -9.28 -17.43 2.60
N SER A 92 -9.73 -18.69 2.44
CA SER A 92 -11.14 -19.06 2.43
C SER A 92 -11.81 -18.93 3.80
N GLU A 93 -11.09 -19.14 4.90
CA GLU A 93 -11.60 -18.96 6.26
C GLU A 93 -11.84 -17.47 6.56
N LEU A 94 -10.89 -16.61 6.18
CA LEU A 94 -11.00 -15.16 6.30
C LEU A 94 -12.17 -14.63 5.44
N SER A 95 -12.29 -15.14 4.20
CA SER A 95 -13.40 -14.78 3.30
C SER A 95 -14.76 -15.22 3.83
N ASN A 96 -14.90 -16.47 4.24
CA ASN A 96 -16.14 -17.02 4.80
C ASN A 96 -16.53 -16.29 6.09
N LYS A 97 -15.55 -15.87 6.91
CA LYS A 97 -15.81 -15.13 8.15
C LYS A 97 -16.58 -13.83 7.88
N PHE A 98 -16.26 -13.14 6.79
CA PHE A 98 -16.88 -11.87 6.40
C PHE A 98 -17.90 -12.02 5.26
N ASP A 99 -18.55 -13.18 5.14
CA ASP A 99 -19.65 -13.42 4.21
C ASP A 99 -19.26 -13.10 2.75
N GLU A 100 -18.03 -13.48 2.36
CA GLU A 100 -17.42 -13.28 1.04
C GLU A 100 -17.20 -11.82 0.61
N VAL A 101 -17.35 -10.84 1.50
CA VAL A 101 -17.10 -9.41 1.16
C VAL A 101 -15.66 -8.93 1.42
N VAL A 102 -14.83 -9.80 2.00
CA VAL A 102 -13.40 -9.59 2.26
C VAL A 102 -12.65 -10.75 1.62
N PHE A 103 -12.02 -10.52 0.48
CA PHE A 103 -11.21 -11.51 -0.21
C PHE A 103 -9.77 -11.47 0.29
N SER A 104 -9.14 -12.64 0.36
CA SER A 104 -7.73 -12.79 0.73
C SER A 104 -7.01 -13.67 -0.30
N SER A 105 -5.74 -13.37 -0.54
CA SER A 105 -4.84 -14.20 -1.33
C SER A 105 -3.46 -14.19 -0.68
N THR A 106 -3.03 -15.34 -0.18
CA THR A 106 -1.74 -15.54 0.45
C THR A 106 -0.80 -16.29 -0.50
N LYS A 107 0.42 -15.78 -0.68
CA LYS A 107 1.46 -16.41 -1.47
C LYS A 107 2.77 -16.49 -0.69
N GLU A 108 3.30 -17.70 -0.55
CA GLU A 108 4.69 -17.88 -0.08
C GLU A 108 5.65 -17.43 -1.19
N ILE A 109 6.63 -16.62 -0.82
CA ILE A 109 7.76 -16.18 -1.64
C ILE A 109 9.03 -16.60 -0.93
N VAL A 110 9.95 -17.20 -1.66
CA VAL A 110 11.28 -17.59 -1.16
C VAL A 110 12.29 -16.57 -1.66
N LEU A 111 12.99 -15.92 -0.73
CA LEU A 111 14.13 -15.05 -0.98
C LEU A 111 15.39 -15.72 -0.40
N GLU A 112 16.58 -15.18 -0.68
CA GLU A 112 17.85 -15.74 -0.18
C GLU A 112 17.89 -15.82 1.35
N ASP A 113 17.34 -14.81 2.03
CA ASP A 113 17.29 -14.71 3.50
C ASP A 113 16.13 -15.48 4.16
N GLY A 114 15.21 -16.10 3.39
CA GLY A 114 14.16 -16.94 3.96
C GLY A 114 12.83 -16.98 3.20
N LYS A 115 11.80 -17.48 3.89
CA LYS A 115 10.44 -17.64 3.38
C LYS A 115 9.53 -16.55 3.94
N PHE A 116 8.84 -15.85 3.05
CA PHE A 116 7.94 -14.75 3.36
C PHE A 116 6.53 -15.11 2.88
N ASN A 117 5.51 -14.90 3.71
CA ASN A 117 4.12 -15.00 3.27
C ASN A 117 3.59 -13.60 2.99
N ILE A 118 3.37 -13.27 1.72
CA ILE A 118 2.68 -12.04 1.34
C ILE A 118 1.19 -12.36 1.26
N ARG A 119 0.38 -11.65 2.04
CA ARG A 119 -1.08 -11.71 1.97
C ARG A 119 -1.62 -10.39 1.45
N VAL A 120 -2.41 -10.45 0.39
CA VAL A 120 -3.20 -9.33 -0.11
C VAL A 120 -4.64 -9.54 0.35
N VAL A 121 -5.20 -8.56 1.06
CA VAL A 121 -6.61 -8.55 1.46
C VAL A 121 -7.32 -7.40 0.76
N ASN A 122 -8.48 -7.69 0.16
CA ASN A 122 -9.31 -6.75 -0.56
C ASN A 122 -10.73 -6.78 0.02
N PHE A 123 -11.29 -5.63 0.36
CA PHE A 123 -12.68 -5.53 0.79
C PHE A 123 -13.31 -4.26 0.21
N GLN A 124 -14.62 -4.31 -0.01
CA GLN A 124 -15.38 -3.13 -0.43
C GLN A 124 -16.07 -2.48 0.76
N ALA A 125 -15.74 -1.21 1.02
CA ALA A 125 -16.42 -0.40 2.03
C ALA A 125 -17.89 -0.13 1.64
N PRO A 126 -18.80 0.09 2.62
CA PRO A 126 -20.19 0.45 2.32
C PRO A 126 -20.26 1.78 1.57
N LEU A 127 -21.10 1.82 0.53
CA LEU A 127 -21.34 3.03 -0.24
C LEU A 127 -21.94 4.13 0.65
N GLY A 128 -21.49 5.37 0.47
CA GLY A 128 -22.05 6.55 1.14
C GLY A 128 -21.45 6.92 2.51
N LEU A 129 -20.41 6.21 2.99
CA LEU A 129 -19.74 6.55 4.27
C LEU A 129 -18.40 7.28 4.10
N LYS A 130 -17.58 6.87 3.14
CA LYS A 130 -16.34 7.59 2.80
C LYS A 130 -16.46 8.12 1.36
N GLY A 131 -16.99 9.32 1.21
CA GLY A 131 -17.10 10.00 -0.10
C GLY A 131 -15.91 10.92 -0.42
N TYR A 132 -15.35 10.81 -1.63
CA TYR A 132 -14.42 11.73 -2.38
C TYR A 132 -14.67 11.52 -3.90
N ASN A 133 -14.26 12.40 -4.84
CA ASN A 133 -14.71 12.59 -6.27
C ASN A 133 -13.52 12.83 -7.17
N ASP A 134 -12.56 11.99 -6.90
CA ASP A 134 -11.33 11.99 -7.60
C ASP A 134 -11.21 10.59 -8.21
N LYS A 135 -10.20 10.34 -9.02
CA LYS A 135 -9.81 8.97 -9.30
C LYS A 135 -8.86 8.55 -8.18
N ILE A 136 -8.93 7.30 -7.68
CA ILE A 136 -7.78 6.82 -6.93
C ILE A 136 -6.67 6.60 -7.93
N GLU A 137 -5.55 7.26 -7.70
CA GLU A 137 -4.34 7.06 -8.46
C GLU A 137 -3.26 6.51 -7.54
N LEU A 138 -2.53 5.52 -8.05
CA LEU A 138 -1.40 4.86 -7.38
C LEU A 138 -0.16 5.04 -8.25
N LEU A 139 0.98 5.37 -7.64
CA LEU A 139 2.29 5.20 -8.25
C LEU A 139 2.87 3.87 -7.74
N LEU A 140 3.18 2.96 -8.66
CA LEU A 140 3.86 1.70 -8.38
C LEU A 140 5.29 1.81 -8.90
N GLY A 141 6.28 1.70 -8.01
CA GLY A 141 7.70 1.74 -8.35
C GLY A 141 8.45 0.51 -7.84
N GLY A 142 9.53 0.14 -8.52
CA GLY A 142 10.35 -1.02 -8.13
C GLY A 142 11.48 -1.31 -9.13
N TYR A 143 12.18 -2.44 -8.95
CA TYR A 143 13.26 -2.87 -9.84
C TYR A 143 12.77 -3.83 -10.92
N LEU A 144 13.26 -3.67 -12.16
CA LEU A 144 12.97 -4.51 -13.32
C LEU A 144 13.87 -5.76 -13.43
N SER A 145 15.03 -5.74 -12.77
CA SER A 145 16.08 -6.76 -12.93
C SER A 145 16.61 -7.24 -11.58
N LEU A 146 17.00 -8.51 -11.54
CA LEU A 146 17.81 -9.10 -10.45
C LEU A 146 19.30 -8.78 -10.61
N TYR A 147 19.73 -8.40 -11.81
CA TYR A 147 21.13 -8.08 -12.14
C TYR A 147 21.41 -6.59 -11.92
N SER A 148 22.61 -6.27 -11.43
CA SER A 148 23.05 -4.90 -11.15
C SER A 148 23.75 -4.26 -12.38
N PRO A 149 23.56 -2.95 -12.64
CA PRO A 149 22.63 -2.04 -11.97
C PRO A 149 21.18 -2.47 -12.26
N LYS A 150 20.30 -2.36 -11.27
CA LYS A 150 18.91 -2.82 -11.40
C LYS A 150 18.05 -1.67 -11.97
N PRO A 151 17.59 -1.69 -13.24
CA PRO A 151 16.73 -0.62 -13.76
C PRO A 151 15.49 -0.43 -12.88
N VAL A 152 15.12 0.82 -12.64
CA VAL A 152 13.93 1.14 -11.85
C VAL A 152 12.77 1.42 -12.80
N PHE A 153 11.58 0.89 -12.48
CA PHE A 153 10.35 1.27 -13.15
C PHE A 153 9.46 2.11 -12.25
N VAL A 154 8.65 2.98 -12.85
CA VAL A 154 7.51 3.63 -12.19
C VAL A 154 6.30 3.61 -13.14
N SER A 155 5.16 3.11 -12.68
CA SER A 155 3.90 3.09 -13.43
C SER A 155 2.80 3.79 -12.64
N SER A 156 1.90 4.47 -13.34
CA SER A 156 0.72 5.10 -12.75
C SER A 156 -0.51 4.25 -13.01
N TRP A 157 -1.31 4.01 -11.98
CA TRP A 157 -2.52 3.20 -12.06
C TRP A 157 -3.71 4.02 -11.58
N GLU A 158 -4.83 3.92 -12.28
CA GLU A 158 -6.12 4.45 -11.81
C GLU A 158 -7.09 3.32 -11.47
N LEU A 159 -7.92 3.55 -10.45
CA LEU A 159 -9.05 2.69 -10.13
C LEU A 159 -10.28 3.18 -10.87
N ASP A 160 -10.60 2.56 -12.00
CA ASP A 160 -11.84 2.80 -12.74
C ASP A 160 -12.79 1.60 -12.61
N ASN A 161 -14.09 1.87 -12.40
CA ASN A 161 -15.13 0.85 -12.30
C ASN A 161 -14.75 -0.38 -11.43
N GLN A 162 -14.12 -0.12 -10.27
CA GLN A 162 -13.67 -1.13 -9.30
C GLN A 162 -12.52 -2.04 -9.79
N LYS A 163 -11.85 -1.69 -10.90
CA LYS A 163 -10.70 -2.40 -11.46
C LYS A 163 -9.49 -1.47 -11.57
N TRP A 164 -8.34 -1.92 -11.07
CA TRP A 164 -7.08 -1.23 -11.32
C TRP A 164 -6.67 -1.37 -12.79
N THR A 165 -6.39 -0.25 -13.43
CA THR A 165 -5.89 -0.17 -14.81
C THR A 165 -4.73 0.80 -14.89
N GLU A 166 -3.68 0.43 -15.64
CA GLU A 166 -2.56 1.33 -15.90
C GLU A 166 -3.04 2.58 -16.65
N LYS A 167 -2.68 3.74 -16.11
CA LYS A 167 -3.15 5.05 -16.55
C LYS A 167 -2.33 5.52 -17.75
N LYS A 168 -2.97 5.49 -18.91
CA LYS A 168 -2.35 5.91 -20.18
C LYS A 168 -2.00 7.39 -20.16
N HIS A 169 -0.83 7.73 -20.70
CA HIS A 169 -0.33 9.11 -20.80
C HIS A 169 -0.35 9.88 -19.46
N SER A 170 0.03 9.19 -18.38
CA SER A 170 0.04 9.74 -17.02
C SER A 170 1.16 10.75 -16.75
N PHE A 171 2.30 10.63 -17.43
CA PHE A 171 3.44 11.55 -17.34
C PHE A 171 3.19 12.85 -18.11
N THR A 172 3.43 13.99 -17.46
CA THR A 172 2.95 15.31 -17.90
C THR A 172 4.02 16.21 -18.51
N ASN A 173 5.29 15.90 -18.28
CA ASN A 173 6.44 16.64 -18.81
C ASN A 173 7.22 15.79 -19.81
N THR A 174 7.94 16.46 -20.72
CA THR A 174 9.01 15.81 -21.49
C THR A 174 10.03 15.26 -20.51
N ILE A 175 10.49 14.04 -20.77
CA ILE A 175 11.52 13.36 -19.99
C ILE A 175 12.72 13.21 -20.92
N ASP A 176 13.82 13.85 -20.56
CA ASP A 176 15.06 13.87 -21.35
C ASP A 176 16.15 13.13 -20.58
N SER A 177 16.86 12.22 -21.25
CA SER A 177 18.04 11.56 -20.70
C SER A 177 19.23 12.53 -20.57
N ASN A 178 20.17 12.23 -19.67
CA ASN A 178 21.44 12.94 -19.52
C ASN A 178 22.59 11.99 -19.20
N ASP A 179 23.80 12.52 -19.00
CA ASP A 179 25.04 11.77 -18.73
C ASP A 179 25.00 10.82 -17.50
N PHE A 180 23.93 10.84 -16.71
CA PHE A 180 23.72 9.99 -15.53
C PHE A 180 22.48 9.10 -15.67
N TRP A 181 21.38 9.65 -16.18
CA TRP A 181 20.07 8.99 -16.24
C TRP A 181 19.62 8.78 -17.68
N ASP A 182 19.34 7.53 -18.05
CA ASP A 182 18.53 7.24 -19.23
C ASP A 182 17.08 7.02 -18.80
N LEU A 183 16.16 7.73 -19.44
CA LEU A 183 14.76 7.79 -19.04
C LEU A 183 13.86 7.55 -20.24
N SER A 184 13.15 6.42 -20.27
CA SER A 184 12.20 6.08 -21.35
C SER A 184 10.79 5.84 -20.79
N ILE A 185 9.76 6.00 -21.63
CA ILE A 185 8.40 5.53 -21.31
C ILE A 185 8.06 4.43 -22.29
N GLU A 186 7.86 3.23 -21.78
CA GLU A 186 7.46 2.04 -22.54
C GLU A 186 6.13 1.54 -21.97
N ASP A 187 5.12 1.35 -22.84
CA ASP A 187 3.77 0.89 -22.48
C ASP A 187 3.07 1.62 -21.31
N ASN A 188 3.41 2.90 -21.08
CA ASN A 188 2.96 3.79 -19.98
C ASN A 188 3.66 3.58 -18.63
N THR A 189 4.71 2.77 -18.60
CA THR A 189 5.66 2.65 -17.51
C THR A 189 6.92 3.47 -17.83
N LEU A 190 7.34 4.33 -16.89
CA LEU A 190 8.64 5.00 -16.92
C LEU A 190 9.73 4.00 -16.53
N ILE A 191 10.78 3.91 -17.34
CA ILE A 191 12.00 3.13 -17.10
C ILE A 191 13.12 4.13 -16.78
N ILE A 192 13.90 3.82 -15.75
CA ILE A 192 14.99 4.64 -15.23
C ILE A 192 16.24 3.77 -15.16
N GLU A 193 17.24 4.10 -15.98
CA GLU A 193 18.55 3.45 -15.99
C GLU A 193 19.66 4.43 -15.63
N ASN A 194 20.73 3.92 -15.01
CA ASN A 194 21.93 4.71 -14.75
C ASN A 194 22.96 4.45 -15.86
N GLN A 195 23.22 5.46 -16.70
CA GLN A 195 24.15 5.34 -17.85
C GLN A 195 25.60 5.02 -17.45
N GLN A 196 25.96 5.23 -16.19
CA GLN A 196 27.30 5.00 -15.66
C GLN A 196 27.43 3.60 -14.99
N TYR A 197 26.39 2.76 -15.13
CA TYR A 197 26.27 1.42 -14.56
C TYR A 197 26.38 1.36 -13.03
N ILE A 198 25.90 2.39 -12.34
CA ILE A 198 25.92 2.52 -10.87
C ILE A 198 24.63 1.95 -10.29
N GLU A 199 24.71 1.35 -9.10
CA GLU A 199 23.53 0.88 -8.40
C GLU A 199 22.59 2.05 -8.06
N MET A 200 21.29 1.77 -8.14
CA MET A 200 20.22 2.74 -7.94
C MET A 200 19.38 2.31 -6.75
N ASN A 201 18.96 3.26 -5.93
CA ASN A 201 18.03 3.04 -4.83
C ASN A 201 16.73 3.78 -5.11
N ILE A 202 15.58 3.13 -4.84
CA ILE A 202 14.25 3.77 -4.88
C ILE A 202 13.67 3.86 -3.48
N GLU A 203 13.27 5.06 -3.08
CA GLU A 203 12.69 5.36 -1.76
C GLU A 203 11.37 6.13 -1.93
N ILE A 204 10.44 5.96 -0.97
CA ILE A 204 9.20 6.74 -0.92
C ILE A 204 9.52 8.14 -0.40
N SER A 205 9.06 9.18 -1.11
CA SER A 205 9.20 10.56 -0.72
C SER A 205 7.99 11.03 0.08
N GLU A 206 8.14 11.17 1.40
CA GLU A 206 7.09 11.70 2.28
C GLU A 206 6.69 13.14 1.89
N ASP A 207 7.64 13.96 1.41
CA ASP A 207 7.40 15.36 1.04
C ASP A 207 6.70 15.55 -0.31
N THR A 208 6.81 14.61 -1.26
CA THR A 208 6.37 14.82 -2.65
C THR A 208 5.22 13.93 -3.12
N ASN A 209 4.73 13.00 -2.29
CA ASN A 209 3.73 11.98 -2.67
C ASN A 209 4.19 11.21 -3.92
N GLY A 210 5.38 10.59 -3.82
CA GLY A 210 6.05 9.97 -4.95
C GLY A 210 7.28 9.16 -4.52
N PHE A 211 8.20 8.98 -5.47
CA PHE A 211 9.47 8.28 -5.27
C PHE A 211 10.66 9.21 -5.50
N VAL A 212 11.74 9.00 -4.75
CA VAL A 212 13.07 9.46 -5.12
C VAL A 212 13.89 8.25 -5.56
N ILE A 213 14.48 8.32 -6.74
CA ILE A 213 15.48 7.39 -7.23
C ILE A 213 16.83 8.07 -7.09
N THR A 214 17.79 7.45 -6.42
CA THR A 214 19.13 8.00 -6.17
C THR A 214 20.21 7.08 -6.73
N SER A 215 21.41 7.63 -6.96
CA SER A 215 22.63 6.86 -7.16
C SER A 215 23.72 7.32 -6.19
N ASP A 216 24.75 6.50 -5.98
CA ASP A 216 25.89 6.79 -5.10
C ASP A 216 26.68 8.07 -5.46
N LYS A 217 26.39 8.71 -6.60
CA LYS A 217 27.01 9.97 -7.06
C LYS A 217 26.21 11.22 -6.73
N ASP A 218 25.35 11.18 -5.71
CA ASP A 218 24.51 12.32 -5.28
C ASP A 218 23.60 12.88 -6.40
N THR A 219 23.26 12.07 -7.41
CA THR A 219 22.25 12.41 -8.41
C THR A 219 20.92 11.79 -8.04
N SER A 220 19.81 12.44 -8.42
CA SER A 220 18.48 11.87 -8.20
C SER A 220 17.47 12.17 -9.32
N VAL A 221 16.47 11.30 -9.40
CA VAL A 221 15.23 11.49 -10.16
C VAL A 221 14.08 11.44 -9.16
N THR A 222 13.23 12.47 -9.13
CA THR A 222 11.99 12.48 -8.35
C THR A 222 10.83 12.24 -9.30
N VAL A 223 9.99 11.24 -8.98
CA VAL A 223 8.77 10.93 -9.73
C VAL A 223 7.59 11.11 -8.78
N GLN A 224 6.76 12.12 -9.01
CA GLN A 224 5.75 12.55 -8.06
C GLN A 224 4.39 12.83 -8.69
N PHE A 225 3.33 12.73 -7.90
CA PHE A 225 2.05 13.30 -8.29
C PHE A 225 2.12 14.83 -8.34
N SER A 226 1.39 15.38 -9.31
CA SER A 226 1.17 16.81 -9.52
C SER A 226 -0.32 17.05 -9.81
N GLY A 227 -0.77 18.30 -9.74
CA GLY A 227 -2.16 18.67 -10.09
C GLY A 227 -2.55 18.44 -11.57
N LYS A 228 -1.66 17.89 -12.41
CA LYS A 228 -1.92 17.57 -13.83
C LYS A 228 -1.75 16.09 -14.17
N GLY A 229 -1.24 15.26 -13.25
CA GLY A 229 -0.75 13.90 -13.51
C GLY A 229 0.60 13.67 -12.85
N VAL A 230 1.44 12.80 -13.40
CA VAL A 230 2.77 12.50 -12.87
C VAL A 230 3.81 13.47 -13.44
N GLU A 231 4.70 13.97 -12.59
CA GLU A 231 5.83 14.83 -12.97
C GLU A 231 7.16 14.13 -12.62
N VAL A 232 8.12 14.22 -13.53
CA VAL A 232 9.48 13.65 -13.38
C VAL A 232 10.48 14.79 -13.37
N ARG A 233 11.23 14.92 -12.27
CA ARG A 233 12.26 15.94 -12.08
C ARG A 233 13.62 15.28 -11.88
N GLN A 234 14.67 15.90 -12.39
CA GLN A 234 16.04 15.44 -12.22
C GLN A 234 16.82 16.48 -11.42
N ALA A 235 17.59 16.02 -10.43
CA ALA A 235 18.49 16.86 -9.66
C ALA A 235 19.93 16.36 -9.80
N LEU A 236 20.80 17.28 -10.19
CA LEU A 236 22.24 17.15 -10.03
C LEU A 236 22.63 17.98 -8.80
N LYS A 237 23.34 17.39 -7.84
CA LYS A 237 23.94 18.16 -6.74
C LYS A 237 24.87 19.20 -7.36
N SER A 238 24.52 20.47 -7.20
CA SER A 238 25.39 21.56 -7.61
C SER A 238 26.70 21.43 -6.85
N PHE A 239 27.80 21.12 -7.55
CA PHE A 239 29.12 21.22 -6.96
C PHE A 239 29.26 22.65 -6.45
N ASN A 240 29.43 22.80 -5.13
CA ASN A 240 29.98 24.01 -4.58
C ASN A 240 31.39 24.14 -5.17
N ILE A 241 31.50 24.94 -6.24
CA ILE A 241 32.77 25.51 -6.66
C ILE A 241 33.15 26.45 -5.52
N ASP A 242 33.87 25.92 -4.53
CA ASP A 242 34.37 26.72 -3.43
C ASP A 242 35.31 27.77 -4.05
N GLY A 243 34.87 29.02 -3.98
CA GLY A 243 35.45 30.12 -4.74
C GLY A 243 36.86 30.38 -4.23
N GLY A 244 37.85 30.11 -5.08
CA GLY A 244 39.24 30.06 -4.65
C GLY A 244 39.76 31.34 -3.99
N LYS A 245 40.71 31.15 -3.09
CA LYS A 245 41.78 32.09 -2.74
C LYS A 245 43.10 31.35 -2.65
#